data_AF-A0A2K6FPE4-F1
#
_entry.id   AF-A0A2K6FPE4-F1
#
_cell.length_a   1.000
_cell.length_b   1.000
_cell.length_c   1.000
_cell.angle_alpha   90.00
_cell.angle_beta   90.00
_cell.angle_gamma   90.00
#
_symmetry.space_group_name_H-M   'P 1'
#
loop_
_entity.id
_entity.type
_entity.pdbx_description
1 polymer ?
#
loop_
_entity_poly.entity_id
_entity_poly.type
_entity_poly.pdbx_seq_one_letter_code
_entity_poly.pdbx_strand_id
1 'polypeptide(L)'
;MFHHWQLGRSPASAFVAQAPAPMASLAPPLEQLRHLAVELRLLLPRVRVGEARATTEEFNREVFWRRLNEAAVKVSREATALTTVFSQLPLPSPQETQRFCEQVHAAIKAIIAVYYSLPKDQALRTMTLFPATVSGLRASRCLGYQEITKLQPF
;
A
#
# COMPACT_ATOMS: atom_id res chain seq x y z
N MET A 1 -72.41 -19.21 27.97
CA MET A 1 -71.20 -18.65 28.60
C MET A 1 -70.63 -17.60 27.65
N PHE A 2 -70.37 -16.41 28.19
CA PHE A 2 -70.07 -15.15 27.50
C PHE A 2 -68.64 -15.08 26.90
N HIS A 3 -68.38 -13.94 26.23
CA HIS A 3 -67.13 -13.33 25.72
C HIS A 3 -66.90 -13.53 24.21
N HIS A 4 -67.18 -12.58 23.29
CA HIS A 4 -66.74 -11.17 23.10
C HIS A 4 -65.23 -11.01 22.90
N TRP A 5 -64.78 -10.75 21.65
CA TRP A 5 -63.81 -9.70 21.24
C TRP A 5 -63.46 -9.86 19.74
N GLN A 6 -63.99 -9.04 18.83
CA GLN A 6 -63.54 -7.71 18.35
C GLN A 6 -62.32 -7.69 17.40
N LEU A 7 -62.54 -7.05 16.24
CA LEU A 7 -61.61 -6.74 15.16
C LEU A 7 -60.36 -5.98 15.64
N GLY A 8 -59.21 -6.27 15.02
CA GLY A 8 -57.99 -5.47 15.18
C GLY A 8 -57.07 -5.54 13.96
N ARG A 9 -57.15 -4.50 13.12
CA ARG A 9 -56.10 -3.92 12.25
C ARG A 9 -55.16 -4.88 11.50
N SER A 10 -55.36 -4.93 10.19
CA SER A 10 -54.29 -5.15 9.22
C SER A 10 -53.19 -4.08 9.41
N PRO A 11 -51.91 -4.45 9.63
CA PRO A 11 -50.84 -3.49 9.50
C PRO A 11 -50.60 -3.27 8.00
N ALA A 12 -51.02 -2.10 7.51
CA ALA A 12 -50.41 -1.54 6.31
C ALA A 12 -48.89 -1.56 6.53
N SER A 13 -48.18 -2.34 5.72
CA SER A 13 -46.72 -2.32 5.66
C SER A 13 -46.29 -0.90 5.37
N ALA A 14 -45.90 -0.18 6.43
CA ALA A 14 -45.16 1.05 6.30
C ALA A 14 -43.83 0.65 5.65
N PHE A 15 -43.71 0.94 4.36
CA PHE A 15 -42.44 0.92 3.68
C PHE A 15 -41.58 1.98 4.38
N VAL A 16 -40.74 1.54 5.31
CA VAL A 16 -39.71 2.40 5.88
C VAL A 16 -38.81 2.77 4.71
N ALA A 17 -38.99 3.99 4.19
CA ALA A 17 -38.09 4.55 3.21
C ALA A 17 -36.71 4.60 3.86
N GLN A 18 -35.87 3.62 3.52
CA GLN A 18 -34.49 3.59 3.92
C GLN A 18 -33.84 4.82 3.31
N ALA A 19 -33.45 5.77 4.16
CA ALA A 19 -32.71 6.94 3.72
C ALA A 19 -31.50 6.47 2.90
N PRO A 20 -31.17 7.11 1.77
CA PRO A 20 -30.00 6.75 1.00
C PRO A 20 -28.80 6.81 1.95
N ALA A 21 -28.09 5.69 2.08
CA ALA A 21 -26.83 5.66 2.81
C ALA A 21 -25.98 6.84 2.32
N PRO A 22 -25.38 7.65 3.20
CA PRO A 22 -24.56 8.76 2.76
C PRO A 22 -23.53 8.18 1.80
N MET A 23 -23.56 8.63 0.53
CA MET A 23 -22.52 8.28 -0.43
C MET A 23 -21.21 8.52 0.29
N ALA A 24 -20.44 7.46 0.54
CA ALA A 24 -19.27 7.52 1.40
C ALA A 24 -18.35 8.61 0.84
N SER A 25 -18.38 9.77 1.47
CA SER A 25 -17.58 10.91 1.04
C SER A 25 -16.13 10.52 1.20
N LEU A 26 -15.35 10.61 0.12
CA LEU A 26 -13.92 10.31 0.19
C LEU A 26 -13.28 11.25 1.20
N ALA A 27 -12.42 10.68 2.05
CA ALA A 27 -11.69 11.46 3.04
C ALA A 27 -10.87 12.57 2.33
N PRO A 28 -10.60 13.69 3.01
CA PRO A 28 -9.73 14.73 2.47
C PRO A 28 -8.36 14.16 2.05
N PRO A 29 -7.67 14.75 1.06
CA PRO A 29 -6.41 14.22 0.51
C PRO A 29 -5.37 13.87 1.57
N LEU A 30 -5.15 14.75 2.54
CA LEU A 30 -4.16 14.53 3.60
C LEU A 30 -4.57 13.40 4.55
N GLU A 31 -5.87 13.18 4.78
CA GLU A 31 -6.35 12.09 5.63
C GLU A 31 -6.19 10.74 4.93
N GLN A 32 -6.44 10.68 3.61
CA GLN A 32 -6.15 9.48 2.83
C GLN A 32 -4.67 9.10 2.89
N LEU A 33 -3.74 10.07 2.82
CA LEU A 33 -2.31 9.82 2.97
C LEU A 33 -1.94 9.32 4.38
N ARG A 34 -2.61 9.83 5.42
CA ARG A 34 -2.42 9.36 6.79
C ARG A 34 -2.85 7.91 6.93
N HIS A 35 -4.02 7.55 6.41
CA HIS A 35 -4.49 6.16 6.38
C HIS A 35 -3.51 5.24 5.62
N LEU A 36 -3.08 5.64 4.42
CA LEU A 36 -2.09 4.92 3.64
C LEU A 36 -0.79 4.68 4.44
N ALA A 37 -0.28 5.71 5.11
CA ALA A 37 0.94 5.58 5.91
C ALA A 37 0.77 4.62 7.10
N VAL A 38 -0.40 4.58 7.74
CA VAL A 38 -0.71 3.63 8.81
C VAL A 38 -0.77 2.21 8.25
N GLU A 39 -1.51 1.99 7.15
CA GLU A 39 -1.63 0.68 6.50
C GLU A 39 -0.27 0.12 6.10
N LEU A 40 0.59 0.95 5.47
CA LEU A 40 1.94 0.54 5.09
C LEU A 40 2.82 0.16 6.30
N ARG A 41 2.70 0.90 7.42
CA ARG A 41 3.42 0.56 8.66
C ARG A 41 2.94 -0.78 9.24
N LEU A 42 1.64 -1.07 9.17
CA LEU A 42 1.06 -2.34 9.64
C LEU A 42 1.47 -3.54 8.77
N LEU A 43 1.87 -3.31 7.51
CA LEU A 43 2.39 -4.37 6.64
C LEU A 43 3.84 -4.75 6.98
N LEU A 44 4.66 -3.85 7.52
CA LEU A 44 6.09 -4.10 7.78
C LEU A 44 6.35 -5.33 8.68
N PRO A 45 5.66 -5.52 9.83
CA PRO A 45 5.84 -6.72 10.64
C PRO A 45 5.40 -7.99 9.91
N ARG A 46 4.33 -7.92 9.09
CA ARG A 46 3.80 -9.07 8.36
C ARG A 46 4.77 -9.56 7.29
N VAL A 47 5.43 -8.64 6.59
CA VAL A 47 6.47 -8.96 5.58
C VAL A 47 7.67 -9.68 6.20
N ARG A 48 8.00 -9.37 7.47
CA ARG A 48 9.11 -10.01 8.19
C ARG A 48 8.82 -11.45 8.62
N VAL A 49 7.54 -11.78 8.83
CA VAL A 49 7.10 -13.08 9.36
C VAL A 49 6.68 -14.06 8.26
N GLY A 50 6.41 -13.58 7.04
CA GLY A 50 5.80 -14.44 6.04
C GLY A 50 6.66 -15.64 5.65
N GLU A 51 6.03 -16.80 5.75
CA GLU A 51 6.61 -18.07 5.36
C GLU A 51 6.72 -18.17 3.84
N ALA A 52 7.94 -18.10 3.33
CA ALA A 52 8.22 -18.42 1.93
C ALA A 52 7.70 -19.84 1.59
N ARG A 53 6.95 -19.97 0.49
CA ARG A 53 6.38 -21.25 0.07
C ARG A 53 7.52 -22.23 -0.27
N ALA A 54 7.39 -23.47 0.22
CA ALA A 54 8.08 -24.60 -0.40
C ALA A 54 7.48 -24.75 -1.81
N THR A 55 8.24 -24.39 -2.84
CA THR A 55 7.81 -24.51 -4.24
C THR A 55 8.62 -25.62 -4.88
N THR A 56 7.92 -26.47 -5.65
CA THR A 56 8.48 -27.54 -6.47
C THR A 56 9.00 -27.05 -7.83
N GLU A 57 8.76 -25.78 -8.18
CA GLU A 57 9.29 -25.16 -9.39
C GLU A 57 10.76 -24.74 -9.21
N GLU A 58 11.54 -24.90 -10.27
CA GLU A 58 12.95 -24.51 -10.29
C GLU A 58 13.08 -22.99 -10.13
N PHE A 59 13.71 -22.57 -9.03
CA PHE A 59 13.93 -21.15 -8.75
C PHE A 59 14.97 -20.56 -9.71
N ASN A 60 14.52 -19.64 -10.56
CA ASN A 60 15.42 -18.86 -11.41
C ASN A 60 15.85 -17.56 -10.72
N ARG A 61 17.12 -17.51 -10.32
CA ARG A 61 17.72 -16.38 -9.59
C ARG A 61 17.75 -15.08 -10.41
N GLU A 62 18.05 -15.16 -11.70
CA GLU A 62 18.12 -13.98 -12.57
C GLU A 62 16.73 -13.36 -12.77
N VAL A 63 15.73 -14.21 -13.00
CA VAL A 63 14.33 -13.77 -13.13
C VAL A 63 13.82 -13.17 -11.83
N PHE A 64 14.16 -13.76 -10.68
CA PHE A 64 13.82 -13.20 -9.37
C PHE A 64 14.39 -11.78 -9.20
N TRP A 65 15.70 -11.59 -9.39
CA TRP A 65 16.33 -10.29 -9.19
C TRP A 65 15.84 -9.24 -10.18
N ARG A 66 15.61 -9.64 -11.43
CA ARG A 66 15.01 -8.76 -12.45
C ARG A 66 13.64 -8.27 -12.00
N ARG A 67 12.73 -9.19 -11.63
CA ARG A 67 11.38 -8.85 -11.15
C ARG A 67 11.41 -8.00 -9.88
N LEU A 68 12.33 -8.29 -8.96
CA LEU A 68 12.47 -7.52 -7.73
C LEU A 68 12.92 -6.08 -8.01
N ASN A 69 13.89 -5.92 -8.93
CA ASN A 69 14.35 -4.60 -9.36
C ASN A 69 13.25 -3.82 -10.08
N GLU A 70 12.51 -4.45 -10.99
CA GLU A 70 11.36 -3.84 -11.67
C GLU A 70 10.29 -3.38 -10.67
N ALA A 71 9.95 -4.22 -9.69
CA ALA A 71 8.98 -3.88 -8.64
C ALA A 71 9.50 -2.74 -7.75
N ALA A 72 10.78 -2.73 -7.39
CA ALA A 72 11.40 -1.66 -6.61
C ALA A 72 11.42 -0.31 -7.36
N VAL A 73 11.75 -0.33 -8.66
CA VAL A 73 11.68 0.86 -9.52
C VAL A 73 10.25 1.39 -9.59
N LYS A 74 9.26 0.49 -9.74
CA LYS A 74 7.84 0.90 -9.74
C LYS A 74 7.45 1.57 -8.43
N VAL A 75 7.75 0.97 -7.28
CA VAL A 75 7.50 1.58 -5.96
C VAL A 75 8.16 2.96 -5.85
N SER A 76 9.42 3.10 -6.30
CA SER A 76 10.11 4.39 -6.30
C SER A 76 9.40 5.42 -7.17
N ARG A 77 8.91 5.03 -8.36
CA ARG A 77 8.18 5.94 -9.27
C ARG A 77 6.88 6.43 -8.65
N GLU A 78 6.08 5.54 -8.05
CA GLU A 78 4.83 5.93 -7.39
C GLU A 78 5.09 6.87 -6.20
N ALA A 79 6.13 6.58 -5.40
CA ALA A 79 6.52 7.44 -4.28
C ALA A 79 6.99 8.84 -4.73
N THR A 80 7.75 8.91 -5.83
CA THR A 80 8.16 10.18 -6.43
C THR A 80 6.95 10.94 -6.97
N ALA A 81 6.07 10.28 -7.72
CA ALA A 81 4.86 10.92 -8.25
C ALA A 81 3.99 11.52 -7.14
N LEU A 82 3.74 10.75 -6.08
CA LEU A 82 2.98 11.21 -4.92
C LEU A 82 3.67 12.39 -4.23
N THR A 83 5.00 12.34 -4.05
CA THR A 83 5.75 13.44 -3.44
C THR A 83 5.69 14.70 -4.30
N THR A 84 5.89 14.58 -5.62
CA THR A 84 5.86 15.71 -6.55
C THR A 84 4.49 16.39 -6.55
N VAL A 85 3.40 15.62 -6.61
CA VAL A 85 2.04 16.15 -6.66
C VAL A 85 1.67 16.84 -5.34
N PHE A 86 2.00 16.25 -4.20
CA PHE A 86 1.70 16.85 -2.88
C PHE A 86 2.66 17.97 -2.47
N SER A 87 3.72 18.23 -3.23
CA SER A 87 4.63 19.37 -3.02
C SER A 87 4.16 20.65 -3.72
N GLN A 88 3.07 20.58 -4.50
CA GLN A 88 2.56 21.70 -5.29
C GLN A 88 1.13 22.04 -4.85
N LEU A 89 0.71 23.28 -5.12
CA LEU A 89 -0.67 23.73 -4.95
C LEU A 89 -1.31 23.99 -6.33
N PRO A 90 -2.62 23.73 -6.48
CA PRO A 90 -3.53 23.16 -5.48
C PRO A 90 -3.25 21.68 -5.19
N LEU A 91 -3.62 21.22 -4.00
CA LEU A 91 -3.57 19.79 -3.68
C LEU A 91 -4.48 18.99 -4.62
N PRO A 92 -4.15 17.72 -4.90
CA PRO A 92 -5.00 16.86 -5.72
C PRO A 92 -6.38 16.68 -5.10
N SER A 93 -7.38 16.46 -5.93
CA SER A 93 -8.73 16.13 -5.47
C SER A 93 -8.75 14.85 -4.63
N PRO A 94 -9.77 14.63 -3.79
CA PRO A 94 -9.94 13.37 -3.06
C PRO A 94 -9.92 12.13 -3.97
N GLN A 95 -10.46 12.23 -5.19
CA GLN A 95 -10.51 11.15 -6.17
C GLN A 95 -9.12 10.86 -6.77
N GLU A 96 -8.36 11.91 -7.13
CA GLU A 96 -6.99 11.75 -7.60
C GLU A 96 -6.09 11.18 -6.52
N THR A 97 -6.25 11.66 -5.28
CA THR A 97 -5.51 11.13 -4.12
C THR A 97 -5.79 9.65 -3.92
N GLN A 98 -7.05 9.24 -4.04
CA GLN A 98 -7.41 7.83 -3.89
C GLN A 98 -6.71 6.97 -4.95
N ARG A 99 -6.64 7.43 -6.20
CA ARG A 99 -5.92 6.71 -7.26
C ARG A 99 -4.44 6.58 -6.95
N PHE A 100 -3.79 7.62 -6.42
CA PHE A 100 -2.39 7.52 -5.98
C PHE A 100 -2.23 6.50 -4.85
N CYS A 101 -3.12 6.49 -3.86
CA CYS A 101 -3.12 5.50 -2.78
C CYS A 101 -3.26 4.07 -3.31
N GLU A 102 -4.16 3.85 -4.26
CA GLU A 102 -4.36 2.54 -4.92
C GLU A 102 -3.12 2.10 -5.72
N GLN A 103 -2.48 3.02 -6.45
CA GLN A 103 -1.25 2.75 -7.21
C GLN A 103 -0.10 2.36 -6.29
N VAL A 104 0.10 3.10 -5.20
CA VAL A 104 1.10 2.78 -4.16
C VAL A 104 0.82 1.40 -3.57
N HIS A 105 -0.43 1.11 -3.20
CA HIS A 105 -0.81 -0.21 -2.70
C HIS A 105 -0.53 -1.33 -3.71
N ALA A 106 -0.85 -1.13 -4.98
CA ALA A 106 -0.59 -2.11 -6.02
C ALA A 106 0.92 -2.37 -6.18
N ALA A 107 1.74 -1.31 -6.17
CA ALA A 107 3.19 -1.43 -6.27
C ALA A 107 3.80 -2.16 -5.05
N ILE A 108 3.33 -1.83 -3.84
CA ILE A 108 3.77 -2.49 -2.60
C ILE A 108 3.35 -3.97 -2.57
N LYS A 109 2.12 -4.30 -2.97
CA LYS A 109 1.69 -5.71 -3.08
C LYS A 109 2.55 -6.48 -4.09
N ALA A 110 2.89 -5.86 -5.22
CA ALA A 110 3.73 -6.48 -6.23
C ALA A 110 5.14 -6.80 -5.72
N ILE A 111 5.82 -5.85 -5.05
CA ILE A 111 7.17 -6.11 -4.51
C ILE A 111 7.14 -7.16 -3.37
N ILE A 112 6.08 -7.17 -2.54
CA ILE A 112 5.88 -8.20 -1.51
C ILE A 112 5.67 -9.58 -2.14
N ALA A 113 4.88 -9.67 -3.20
CA ALA A 113 4.65 -10.93 -3.92
C ALA A 113 5.95 -11.50 -4.50
N VAL A 114 6.81 -10.63 -5.09
CA VAL A 114 8.14 -11.04 -5.56
C VAL A 114 9.02 -11.46 -4.38
N TYR A 115 9.04 -10.71 -3.29
CA TYR A 115 9.82 -11.08 -2.09
C TYR A 115 9.45 -12.48 -1.58
N TYR A 116 8.16 -12.81 -1.53
CA TYR A 116 7.69 -14.13 -1.09
C TYR A 116 7.86 -15.25 -2.12
N SER A 117 8.29 -14.96 -3.35
CA SER A 117 8.70 -16.00 -4.30
C SER A 117 10.13 -16.51 -4.06
N LEU A 118 10.87 -15.95 -3.10
CA LEU A 118 12.21 -16.43 -2.73
C LEU A 118 12.11 -17.74 -1.93
N PRO A 119 12.72 -18.85 -2.35
CA PRO A 119 12.70 -20.11 -1.60
C PRO A 119 13.42 -19.98 -0.26
N LYS A 120 12.91 -20.67 0.77
CA LYS A 120 13.47 -20.68 2.15
C LYS A 120 14.96 -21.05 2.17
N ASP A 121 15.38 -22.01 1.37
CA ASP A 121 16.76 -22.53 1.33
C ASP A 121 17.76 -21.53 0.71
N GLN A 122 17.25 -20.55 -0.05
CA GLN A 122 18.03 -19.45 -0.62
C GLN A 122 17.90 -18.16 0.18
N ALA A 123 16.83 -17.98 0.96
CA ALA A 123 16.64 -16.84 1.83
C ALA A 123 17.77 -16.71 2.87
N LEU A 124 18.20 -17.82 3.48
CA LEU A 124 19.31 -17.83 4.46
C LEU A 124 20.67 -17.42 3.85
N ARG A 125 20.92 -17.75 2.58
CA ARG A 125 22.15 -17.37 1.85
C ARG A 125 22.10 -15.94 1.27
N THR A 126 20.90 -15.42 1.02
CA THR A 126 20.72 -14.11 0.34
C THR A 126 20.50 -12.98 1.35
N MET A 127 19.88 -13.26 2.50
CA MET A 127 19.65 -12.31 3.58
C MET A 127 20.97 -11.91 4.29
N THR A 128 22.02 -12.71 4.15
CA THR A 128 23.40 -12.34 4.53
C THR A 128 24.02 -11.30 3.59
N LEU A 129 23.54 -11.21 2.33
CA LEU A 129 24.08 -10.29 1.31
C LEU A 129 23.29 -8.96 1.20
N PHE A 130 22.02 -8.94 1.63
CA PHE A 130 21.16 -7.75 1.59
C PHE A 130 21.72 -6.54 2.37
N PRO A 131 22.36 -6.68 3.54
CA PRO A 131 22.94 -5.56 4.26
C PRO A 131 24.09 -4.89 3.49
N ALA A 132 24.86 -5.65 2.71
CA ALA A 132 26.02 -5.12 1.97
C ALA A 132 25.58 -4.30 0.75
N THR A 133 24.62 -4.81 -0.04
CA THR A 133 24.19 -4.14 -1.28
C THR A 133 23.27 -2.94 -1.01
N VAL A 134 22.42 -2.99 0.02
CA VAL A 134 21.54 -1.86 0.39
C VAL A 134 22.33 -0.76 1.11
N SER A 135 23.39 -1.09 1.86
CA SER A 135 24.30 -0.08 2.41
C SER A 135 25.09 0.63 1.33
N GLY A 136 25.51 -0.07 0.26
CA GLY A 136 26.12 0.55 -0.92
C GLY A 136 25.17 1.49 -1.67
N LEU A 137 23.89 1.11 -1.83
CA LEU A 137 22.89 1.96 -2.49
C LEU A 137 22.47 3.17 -1.64
N ARG A 138 22.44 3.04 -0.30
CA ARG A 138 22.26 4.20 0.61
C ARG A 138 23.49 5.12 0.59
N ALA A 139 24.70 4.58 0.60
CA ALA A 139 25.93 5.38 0.55
C ALA A 139 26.01 6.21 -0.74
N SER A 140 25.69 5.63 -1.90
CA SER A 140 25.68 6.39 -3.17
C SER A 140 24.57 7.44 -3.27
N ARG A 141 23.41 7.25 -2.62
CA ARG A 141 22.35 8.29 -2.57
C ARG A 141 22.61 9.36 -1.50
N CYS A 142 23.26 9.02 -0.39
CA CYS A 142 23.63 10.00 0.64
C CYS A 142 24.77 10.92 0.19
N LEU A 143 25.73 10.41 -0.59
CA LEU A 143 26.78 11.24 -1.19
C LEU A 143 26.21 12.22 -2.24
N GLY A 144 25.16 11.84 -2.97
CA GLY A 144 24.45 12.75 -3.87
C GLY A 144 23.68 13.88 -3.18
N TYR A 145 23.18 13.67 -1.95
CA TYR A 145 22.48 14.72 -1.18
C TYR A 145 23.43 15.64 -0.40
N GLN A 146 24.63 15.18 -0.01
CA GLN A 146 25.62 16.04 0.64
C GLN A 146 26.35 16.99 -0.31
N GLU A 147 26.47 16.65 -1.60
CA GLU A 147 27.00 17.55 -2.63
C GLU A 147 26.01 18.68 -2.97
N ILE A 148 24.69 18.39 -2.97
CA ILE A 148 23.66 19.39 -3.29
C ILE A 148 23.46 20.41 -2.15
N THR A 149 23.77 20.05 -0.90
CA THR A 149 23.73 21.00 0.23
C THR A 149 25.00 21.83 0.42
N LYS A 150 26.02 21.64 -0.44
CA LYS A 150 27.26 22.43 -0.44
C LYS A 150 27.40 23.40 -1.61
N LEU A 151 26.45 23.45 -2.53
CA LEU A 151 26.44 24.43 -3.62
C LEU A 151 25.49 25.59 -3.33
N GLN A 152 26.13 26.66 -2.84
CA GLN A 152 25.74 28.07 -2.82
C GLN A 152 24.88 28.58 -1.64
N PRO A 153 25.48 29.39 -0.76
CA PRO A 153 24.79 30.39 0.04
C PRO A 153 24.64 31.67 -0.78
N PHE A 154 23.42 32.10 -1.09
CA PHE A 154 23.00 33.50 -1.28
C PHE A 154 21.48 33.57 -1.12
#